data_AF-A0A3S4SM51-F1
#
_entry.id   AF-A0A3S4SM51-F1
#
_cell.length_a   1.000
_cell.length_b   1.000
_cell.length_c   1.000
_cell.angle_alpha   90.00
_cell.angle_beta   90.00
_cell.angle_gamma   90.00
#
_symmetry.space_group_name_H-M   'P 1'
#
loop_
_entity.id
_entity.type
_entity.pdbx_description
1 polymer ?
#
loop_
_entity_poly.entity_id
_entity_poly.type
_entity_poly.pdbx_seq_one_letter_code
_entity_poly.pdbx_strand_id
1 'polypeptide(L)'
;MIHYRLNLAFTDAANRQEHLGRARYWQDMWTSTYAKDAEAIRTYDIREGVARYLERAGDYVDPALSGEELTKAQTAGLEYQFDTSIDGESYSLGFVSGLLLDLSAPGWKDTFYASGKTLVELLLEQVSPVQDEEDSRMRERVTALIAEENERVKADIAVIDQAEADTSTAYLRTEGEASVNLSHSGTYSYKGKTVFVQTFTELKAADGGSVKVSSQPIVSYPDTGAYVIALPSGSYTYKDGTLTITGDKVSGEVKATESTDNGRKVFTMKLASS
;
A
#
# COMPACT_ATOMS: atom_id res chain seq x y z
N MET A 1 15.19 6.16 -2.92
CA MET A 1 16.40 6.99 -3.19
C MET A 1 16.08 8.49 -3.31
N ILE A 2 15.03 8.86 -4.04
CA ILE A 2 14.60 10.28 -4.19
C ILE A 2 14.43 10.95 -2.82
N HIS A 3 13.60 10.38 -1.93
CA HIS A 3 13.36 10.91 -0.59
C HIS A 3 14.64 11.13 0.21
N TYR A 4 15.57 10.16 0.19
CA TYR A 4 16.85 10.28 0.89
C TYR A 4 17.66 11.49 0.41
N ARG A 5 17.75 11.69 -0.91
CA ARG A 5 18.47 12.83 -1.49
C ARG A 5 17.77 14.16 -1.21
N LEU A 6 16.44 14.19 -1.18
CA LEU A 6 15.70 15.39 -0.78
C LEU A 6 15.93 15.75 0.70
N ASN A 7 15.97 14.76 1.60
CA ASN A 7 16.29 15.02 3.02
C ASN A 7 17.70 15.57 3.18
N LEU A 8 18.68 15.07 2.42
CA LEU A 8 20.02 15.65 2.37
C LEU A 8 20.01 17.06 1.77
N ALA A 9 19.26 17.31 0.70
CA ALA A 9 19.16 18.65 0.11
C ALA A 9 18.61 19.69 1.10
N PHE A 10 17.70 19.27 1.99
CA PHE A 10 17.16 20.15 3.03
C PHE A 10 18.18 20.37 4.16
N THR A 11 18.78 19.31 4.67
CA THR A 11 19.64 19.33 5.88
C THR A 11 21.09 19.74 5.62
N ASP A 12 21.60 19.58 4.39
CA ASP A 12 22.93 19.97 3.96
C ASP A 12 22.84 21.11 2.92
N ALA A 13 22.64 22.33 3.43
CA ALA A 13 22.48 23.52 2.61
C ALA A 13 23.69 23.81 1.72
N ALA A 14 24.90 23.42 2.13
CA ALA A 14 26.13 23.65 1.39
C ALA A 14 26.18 22.85 0.08
N ASN A 15 25.65 21.62 0.07
CA ASN A 15 25.63 20.75 -1.11
C ASN A 15 24.22 20.56 -1.69
N ARG A 16 23.26 21.43 -1.35
CA ARG A 16 21.85 21.31 -1.73
C ARG A 16 21.64 21.04 -3.23
N GLN A 17 22.31 21.79 -4.09
CA GLN A 17 22.13 21.65 -5.54
C GLN A 17 22.64 20.30 -6.06
N GLU A 18 23.72 19.77 -5.49
CA GLU A 18 24.21 18.42 -5.82
C GLU A 18 23.19 17.36 -5.39
N HIS A 19 22.65 17.47 -4.17
CA HIS A 19 21.62 16.56 -3.66
C HIS A 19 20.33 16.61 -4.49
N LEU A 20 19.88 17.80 -4.89
CA LEU A 20 18.74 17.97 -5.79
C LEU A 20 19.03 17.35 -7.17
N GLY A 21 20.24 17.53 -7.70
CA GLY A 21 20.65 16.90 -8.96
C GLY A 21 20.62 15.37 -8.90
N ARG A 22 21.06 14.78 -7.79
CA ARG A 22 20.95 13.33 -7.55
C ARG A 22 19.50 12.88 -7.39
N ALA A 23 18.67 13.65 -6.70
CA ALA A 23 17.24 13.38 -6.61
C ALA A 23 16.58 13.39 -8.01
N ARG A 24 16.95 14.35 -8.86
CA ARG A 24 16.51 14.43 -10.26
C ARG A 24 16.91 13.20 -11.07
N TYR A 25 18.16 12.76 -10.94
CA TYR A 25 18.62 11.52 -11.59
C TYR A 25 17.75 10.31 -11.23
N TRP A 26 17.43 10.12 -9.94
CA TRP A 26 16.57 9.02 -9.51
C TRP A 26 15.11 9.18 -9.94
N GLN A 27 14.57 10.41 -9.98
CA GLN A 27 13.23 10.69 -10.49
C GLN A 27 13.13 10.37 -11.98
N ASP A 28 14.13 10.79 -12.78
CA ASP A 28 14.19 10.50 -14.21
C ASP A 28 14.30 8.99 -14.47
N MET A 29 15.11 8.29 -13.66
CA MET A 29 15.21 6.83 -13.73
C MET A 29 13.89 6.13 -13.41
N TRP A 30 13.24 6.51 -12.29
CA TRP A 30 11.97 5.95 -11.86
C TRP A 30 10.88 6.14 -12.92
N THR A 31 10.68 7.39 -13.37
CA THR A 31 9.62 7.73 -14.32
C THR A 31 9.83 7.13 -15.70
N SER A 32 11.08 6.98 -16.15
CA SER A 32 11.37 6.34 -17.45
C SER A 32 11.27 4.81 -17.39
N THR A 33 11.72 4.18 -16.30
CA THR A 33 11.74 2.72 -16.15
C THR A 33 10.35 2.17 -15.79
N TYR A 34 9.59 2.90 -14.98
CA TYR A 34 8.31 2.48 -14.41
C TYR A 34 7.19 3.47 -14.76
N ALA A 35 7.13 3.92 -16.02
CA ALA A 35 6.21 4.98 -16.46
C ALA A 35 4.73 4.71 -16.13
N LYS A 36 4.29 3.45 -16.22
CA LYS A 36 2.90 3.07 -15.87
C LYS A 36 2.62 3.24 -14.38
N ASP A 37 3.55 2.84 -13.53
CA ASP A 37 3.41 2.93 -12.09
C ASP A 37 3.47 4.39 -11.65
N ALA A 38 4.43 5.16 -12.19
CA ALA A 38 4.54 6.59 -11.98
C ALA A 38 3.25 7.35 -12.35
N GLU A 39 2.62 6.98 -13.47
CA GLU A 39 1.33 7.58 -13.85
C GLU A 39 0.18 7.12 -12.96
N ALA A 40 0.14 5.84 -12.58
CA ALA A 40 -0.90 5.29 -11.72
C ALA A 40 -0.93 5.96 -10.33
N ILE A 41 0.23 6.33 -9.78
CA ILE A 41 0.33 6.95 -8.45
C ILE A 41 0.27 8.49 -8.49
N ARG A 42 0.38 9.14 -9.65
CA ARG A 42 0.48 10.61 -9.80
C ARG A 42 -0.57 11.37 -9.01
N THR A 43 -1.84 10.94 -9.08
CA THR A 43 -2.94 11.62 -8.36
C THR A 43 -2.78 11.48 -6.84
N TYR A 44 -2.29 10.33 -6.36
CA TYR A 44 -1.99 10.10 -4.95
C TYR A 44 -0.80 10.96 -4.50
N ASP A 45 0.29 11.00 -5.26
CA ASP A 45 1.45 11.86 -4.97
C ASP A 45 1.07 13.34 -4.84
N ILE A 46 0.17 13.83 -5.69
CA ILE A 46 -0.34 15.21 -5.61
C ILE A 46 -1.18 15.40 -4.35
N ARG A 47 -2.15 14.51 -4.09
CA ARG A 47 -3.11 14.68 -2.98
C ARG A 47 -2.44 14.46 -1.62
N GLU A 48 -1.83 13.30 -1.43
CA GLU A 48 -1.23 12.89 -0.16
C GLU A 48 0.03 13.68 0.13
N GLY A 49 0.86 13.93 -0.89
CA GLY A 49 2.05 14.75 -0.72
C GLY A 49 1.75 16.16 -0.21
N VAL A 50 0.72 16.81 -0.75
CA VAL A 50 0.26 18.12 -0.23
C VAL A 50 -0.36 17.99 1.15
N ALA A 51 -1.15 16.95 1.40
CA ALA A 51 -1.79 16.74 2.70
C ALA A 51 -0.76 16.67 3.84
N ARG A 52 0.32 15.88 3.69
CA ARG A 52 1.38 15.83 4.71
C ARG A 52 2.12 17.14 4.84
N TYR A 53 2.41 17.81 3.73
CA TYR A 53 3.03 19.13 3.77
C TYR A 53 2.20 20.12 4.60
N LEU A 54 0.89 20.21 4.36
CA LEU A 54 -0.01 21.10 5.10
C LEU A 54 -0.20 20.68 6.56
N GLU A 55 -0.34 19.38 6.83
CA GLU A 55 -0.44 18.84 8.19
C GLU A 55 0.78 19.26 9.02
N ARG A 56 1.97 19.08 8.47
CA ARG A 56 3.24 19.43 9.14
C ARG A 56 3.52 20.92 9.13
N ALA A 57 3.01 21.68 8.17
CA ALA A 57 3.13 23.13 8.18
C ALA A 57 2.54 23.77 9.45
N GLY A 58 1.53 23.14 10.05
CA GLY A 58 1.02 23.54 11.36
C GLY A 58 2.09 23.55 12.47
N ASP A 59 3.10 22.70 12.39
CA ASP A 59 4.18 22.59 13.39
C ASP A 59 5.17 23.77 13.30
N TYR A 60 5.17 24.54 12.20
CA TYR A 60 6.13 25.62 11.95
C TYR A 60 5.53 26.88 11.32
N VAL A 61 4.21 27.07 11.40
CA VAL A 61 3.51 28.26 10.88
C VAL A 61 3.63 29.49 11.79
N ASP A 62 4.07 29.31 13.04
CA ASP A 62 4.20 30.40 13.99
C ASP A 62 5.28 31.40 13.50
N PRO A 63 4.92 32.66 13.21
CA PRO A 63 5.86 33.67 12.74
C PRO A 63 6.93 34.04 13.78
N ALA A 64 6.77 33.64 15.04
CA ALA A 64 7.79 33.79 16.07
C ALA A 64 8.94 32.76 15.93
N LEU A 65 8.71 31.63 15.25
CA LEU A 65 9.75 30.64 15.00
C LEU A 65 10.75 31.17 13.98
N SER A 66 12.03 31.13 14.34
CA SER A 66 13.10 31.57 13.45
C SER A 66 14.40 30.79 13.70
N GLY A 67 15.34 30.89 12.76
CA GLY A 67 16.67 30.30 12.90
C GLY A 67 16.65 28.80 13.21
N GLU A 68 17.33 28.42 14.30
CA GLU A 68 17.48 27.03 14.72
C GLU A 68 16.15 26.39 15.15
N GLU A 69 15.25 27.14 15.80
CA GLU A 69 13.97 26.62 16.28
C GLU A 69 13.04 26.26 15.12
N LEU A 70 12.98 27.13 14.10
CA LEU A 70 12.26 26.85 12.86
C LEU A 70 12.84 25.64 12.14
N THR A 71 14.17 25.59 12.01
CA THR A 71 14.86 24.44 11.39
C THR A 71 14.56 23.14 12.13
N LYS A 72 14.59 23.16 13.46
CA LYS A 72 14.25 22.00 14.30
C LYS A 72 12.81 21.55 14.10
N ALA A 73 11.86 22.47 14.06
CA ALA A 73 10.45 22.16 13.81
C ALA A 73 10.24 21.53 12.42
N GLN A 74 10.88 22.10 11.38
CA GLN A 74 10.81 21.58 10.01
C GLN A 74 11.50 20.21 9.86
N THR A 75 12.61 20.00 10.55
CA THR A 75 13.40 18.74 10.47
C THR A 75 12.86 17.62 11.33
N ALA A 76 12.07 17.90 12.37
CA ALA A 76 11.43 16.88 13.22
C ALA A 76 10.53 15.92 12.43
N GLY A 77 9.95 16.38 11.31
CA GLY A 77 9.14 15.56 10.40
C GLY A 77 9.93 14.88 9.28
N LEU A 78 11.23 15.15 9.14
CA LEU A 78 12.08 14.59 8.07
C LEU A 78 12.66 13.23 8.43
N GLU A 79 12.27 12.64 9.56
CA GLU A 79 12.68 11.29 9.91
C GLU A 79 12.37 10.35 8.74
N TYR A 80 13.42 9.71 8.24
CA TYR A 80 13.29 8.77 7.14
C TYR A 80 12.53 7.55 7.67
N GLN A 81 11.22 7.52 7.45
CA GLN A 81 10.44 6.31 7.60
C GLN A 81 10.45 5.58 6.26
N PHE A 82 11.12 4.42 6.23
CA PHE A 82 10.88 3.46 5.15
C PHE A 82 9.46 2.94 5.34
N ASP A 83 8.52 3.56 4.66
CA ASP A 83 7.19 3.00 4.50
C ASP A 83 7.20 2.05 3.29
N THR A 84 6.55 0.91 3.42
CA THR A 84 6.37 -0.06 2.35
C THR A 84 5.08 0.16 1.57
N SER A 85 4.24 1.10 2.02
CA SER A 85 3.05 1.55 1.31
C SER A 85 3.34 2.72 0.37
N ILE A 86 2.65 2.72 -0.77
CA ILE A 86 2.70 3.81 -1.77
C ILE A 86 2.29 5.13 -1.10
N ASP A 87 1.24 5.11 -0.29
CA ASP A 87 0.73 6.30 0.41
C ASP A 87 1.79 6.91 1.34
N GLY A 88 2.51 6.09 2.10
CA GLY A 88 3.58 6.53 2.99
C GLY A 88 4.75 7.20 2.28
N GLU A 89 5.14 6.67 1.12
CA GLU A 89 6.18 7.29 0.29
C GLU A 89 5.70 8.64 -0.29
N SER A 90 4.47 8.71 -0.81
CA SER A 90 3.86 9.96 -1.30
C SER A 90 3.84 11.06 -0.25
N TYR A 91 3.44 10.73 1.00
CA TYR A 91 3.46 11.66 2.12
C TYR A 91 4.86 12.21 2.40
N SER A 92 5.86 11.33 2.47
CA SER A 92 7.23 11.69 2.83
C SER A 92 7.89 12.53 1.74
N LEU A 93 7.73 12.12 0.48
CA LEU A 93 8.21 12.87 -0.69
C LEU A 93 7.56 14.25 -0.79
N GLY A 94 6.25 14.33 -0.60
CA GLY A 94 5.53 15.59 -0.64
C GLY A 94 5.96 16.57 0.45
N PHE A 95 6.12 16.08 1.68
CA PHE A 95 6.55 16.92 2.81
C PHE A 95 7.89 17.61 2.55
N VAL A 96 8.95 16.83 2.27
CA VAL A 96 10.29 17.41 2.04
C VAL A 96 10.34 18.25 0.77
N SER A 97 9.59 17.89 -0.28
CA SER A 97 9.54 18.66 -1.51
C SER A 97 8.87 20.01 -1.31
N GLY A 98 7.77 20.06 -0.56
CA GLY A 98 7.10 21.31 -0.20
C GLY A 98 7.99 22.25 0.61
N LEU A 99 8.74 21.71 1.58
CA LEU A 99 9.74 22.47 2.34
C LEU A 99 10.85 23.05 1.45
N LEU A 100 11.38 22.25 0.51
CA LEU A 100 12.41 22.70 -0.42
C LEU A 100 11.87 23.72 -1.44
N LEU A 101 10.61 23.59 -1.85
CA LEU A 101 9.92 24.57 -2.70
C LEU A 101 9.69 25.89 -1.97
N ASP A 102 9.38 25.89 -0.68
CA ASP A 102 9.29 27.12 0.12
C ASP A 102 10.62 27.88 0.16
N LEU A 103 11.75 27.15 0.18
CA LEU A 103 13.09 27.73 0.17
C LEU A 103 13.53 28.24 -1.20
N SER A 104 13.18 27.52 -2.27
CA SER A 104 13.74 27.76 -3.61
C SER A 104 12.80 28.50 -4.56
N ALA A 105 11.49 28.39 -4.35
CA ALA A 105 10.44 28.93 -5.21
C ALA A 105 9.19 29.29 -4.39
N PRO A 106 9.22 30.25 -3.46
CA PRO A 106 8.15 30.48 -2.47
C PRO A 106 6.76 30.76 -3.05
N GLY A 107 6.65 31.19 -4.31
CA GLY A 107 5.38 31.38 -5.03
C GLY A 107 4.79 30.11 -5.69
N TRP A 108 5.38 28.94 -5.46
CA TRP A 108 4.99 27.68 -6.12
C TRP A 108 3.51 27.30 -5.90
N LYS A 109 2.93 27.71 -4.75
CA LYS A 109 1.55 27.39 -4.36
C LYS A 109 0.51 27.98 -5.32
N ASP A 110 0.81 29.12 -5.93
CA ASP A 110 -0.13 29.85 -6.80
C ASP A 110 -0.44 29.08 -8.10
N THR A 111 0.49 28.24 -8.55
CA THR A 111 0.40 27.52 -9.82
C THR A 111 0.40 26.01 -9.68
N PHE A 112 0.63 25.48 -8.46
CA PHE A 112 0.82 24.05 -8.21
C PHE A 112 -0.28 23.17 -8.83
N TYR A 113 -1.54 23.37 -8.42
CA TYR A 113 -2.64 22.53 -8.92
C TYR A 113 -2.88 22.68 -10.42
N ALA A 114 -2.63 23.86 -10.97
CA ALA A 114 -2.76 24.10 -12.41
C ALA A 114 -1.64 23.42 -13.23
N SER A 115 -0.51 23.10 -12.59
CA SER A 115 0.63 22.46 -13.26
C SER A 115 0.41 20.97 -13.59
N GLY A 116 -0.46 20.29 -12.84
CA GLY A 116 -0.64 18.83 -12.93
C GLY A 116 0.57 17.99 -12.51
N LYS A 117 1.59 18.62 -11.92
CA LYS A 117 2.84 17.99 -11.47
C LYS A 117 2.76 17.58 -10.01
N THR A 118 3.51 16.54 -9.65
CA THR A 118 3.78 16.23 -8.24
C THR A 118 4.70 17.30 -7.63
N LEU A 119 4.77 17.38 -6.30
CA LEU A 119 5.69 18.32 -5.64
C LEU A 119 7.16 18.04 -5.98
N VAL A 120 7.52 16.76 -6.14
CA VAL A 120 8.87 16.33 -6.56
C VAL A 120 9.16 16.83 -7.98
N GLU A 121 8.23 16.63 -8.91
CA GLU A 121 8.40 17.08 -10.30
C GLU A 121 8.49 18.60 -10.41
N LEU A 122 7.67 19.33 -9.66
CA LEU A 122 7.71 20.79 -9.64
C LEU A 122 9.05 21.29 -9.06
N LEU A 123 9.51 20.71 -7.96
CA LEU A 123 10.80 21.04 -7.35
C LEU A 123 11.98 20.81 -8.29
N LEU A 124 11.96 19.69 -9.02
CA LEU A 124 13.11 19.21 -9.79
C LEU A 124 13.07 19.64 -11.26
N GLU A 125 12.02 20.35 -11.71
CA GLU A 125 11.81 20.71 -13.12
C GLU A 125 13.03 21.39 -13.75
N GLN A 126 13.58 22.37 -13.04
CA GLN A 126 14.71 23.20 -13.50
C GLN A 126 16.07 22.71 -12.96
N VAL A 127 16.10 21.53 -12.32
CA VAL A 127 17.31 20.92 -11.79
C VAL A 127 17.91 19.99 -12.84
N SER A 128 19.21 20.14 -13.11
CA SER A 128 19.94 19.22 -13.99
C SER A 128 20.29 17.94 -13.24
N PRO A 129 20.10 16.74 -13.83
CA PRO A 129 20.43 15.48 -13.17
C PRO A 129 21.94 15.37 -12.93
N VAL A 130 22.30 14.92 -11.72
CA VAL A 130 23.66 14.53 -11.35
C VAL A 130 23.63 13.03 -11.14
N GLN A 131 24.45 12.31 -11.90
CA GLN A 131 24.52 10.86 -11.79
C GLN A 131 24.80 10.47 -10.34
N ASP A 132 24.08 9.44 -9.88
CA ASP A 132 24.19 8.93 -8.54
C ASP A 132 24.32 7.42 -8.56
N GLU A 133 24.92 6.90 -7.50
CA GLU A 133 25.02 5.46 -7.27
C GLU A 133 24.08 5.07 -6.15
N GLU A 134 23.65 3.81 -6.19
CA GLU A 134 22.80 3.29 -5.13
C GLU A 134 23.56 3.27 -3.80
N ASP A 135 22.94 3.81 -2.75
CA ASP A 135 23.54 3.81 -1.43
C ASP A 135 23.42 2.42 -0.81
N SER A 136 24.57 1.80 -0.49
CA SER A 136 24.59 0.44 0.07
C SER A 136 23.80 0.32 1.38
N ARG A 137 23.71 1.39 2.18
CA ARG A 137 22.90 1.40 3.42
C ARG A 137 21.41 1.33 3.12
N MET A 138 20.98 1.97 2.03
CA MET A 138 19.59 1.91 1.58
C MET A 138 19.27 0.50 1.08
N ARG A 139 20.17 -0.11 0.32
CA ARG A 139 20.04 -1.52 -0.12
C ARG A 139 19.94 -2.48 1.05
N GLU A 140 20.85 -2.37 2.02
CA GLU A 140 20.85 -3.19 3.23
C GLU A 140 19.54 -3.04 4.00
N ARG A 141 19.04 -1.80 4.13
CA ARG A 141 17.78 -1.52 4.83
C ARG A 141 16.57 -2.09 4.10
N VAL A 142 16.48 -1.93 2.77
CA VAL A 142 15.42 -2.54 1.95
C VAL A 142 15.46 -4.06 2.06
N THR A 143 16.66 -4.65 2.01
CA THR A 143 16.84 -6.11 2.17
C THR A 143 16.37 -6.59 3.54
N ALA A 144 16.69 -5.85 4.61
CA ALA A 144 16.24 -6.18 5.95
C ALA A 144 14.70 -6.09 6.09
N LEU A 145 14.08 -5.06 5.51
CA LEU A 145 12.62 -4.90 5.52
C LEU A 145 11.92 -6.01 4.74
N ILE A 146 12.46 -6.41 3.58
CA ILE A 146 11.94 -7.55 2.82
C ILE A 146 12.03 -8.83 3.65
N ALA A 147 13.15 -9.06 4.36
CA ALA A 147 13.31 -10.23 5.20
C ALA A 147 12.34 -10.24 6.40
N GLU A 148 12.17 -9.10 7.08
CA GLU A 148 11.22 -8.92 8.17
C GLU A 148 9.78 -9.16 7.70
N GLU A 149 9.41 -8.57 6.56
CA GLU A 149 8.07 -8.70 6.00
C GLU A 149 7.78 -10.12 5.53
N ASN A 150 8.73 -10.77 4.85
CA ASN A 150 8.62 -12.17 4.46
C ASN A 150 8.39 -13.08 5.67
N GLU A 151 9.11 -12.85 6.77
CA GLU A 151 8.92 -13.66 7.97
C GLU A 151 7.59 -13.37 8.67
N ARG A 152 7.13 -12.12 8.64
CA ARG A 152 5.81 -11.72 9.16
C ARG A 152 4.67 -12.43 8.43
N VAL A 153 4.72 -12.52 7.10
CA VAL A 153 3.61 -13.05 6.28
C VAL A 153 3.69 -14.55 6.03
N LYS A 154 4.82 -15.18 6.36
CA LYS A 154 5.11 -16.60 6.10
C LYS A 154 4.01 -17.55 6.56
N ALA A 155 3.44 -17.33 7.74
CA ALA A 155 2.39 -18.20 8.27
C ALA A 155 1.10 -18.12 7.42
N ASP A 156 0.74 -16.93 6.96
CA ASP A 156 -0.43 -16.72 6.10
C ASP A 156 -0.22 -17.30 4.70
N ILE A 157 0.98 -17.13 4.13
CA ILE A 157 1.34 -17.76 2.84
C ILE A 157 1.33 -19.29 2.96
N ALA A 158 1.82 -19.85 4.07
CA ALA A 158 1.79 -21.29 4.30
C ALA A 158 0.36 -21.87 4.33
N VAL A 159 -0.63 -21.11 4.82
CA VAL A 159 -2.04 -21.52 4.77
C VAL A 159 -2.53 -21.61 3.33
N ILE A 160 -2.15 -20.66 2.47
CA ILE A 160 -2.50 -20.71 1.03
C ILE A 160 -1.82 -21.92 0.37
N ASP A 161 -0.53 -22.15 0.63
CA ASP A 161 0.19 -23.29 0.05
C ASP A 161 -0.39 -24.64 0.48
N GLN A 162 -0.70 -24.80 1.77
CA GLN A 162 -1.33 -26.02 2.29
C GLN A 162 -2.70 -26.23 1.66
N ALA A 163 -3.52 -25.17 1.61
CA ALA A 163 -4.85 -25.23 1.03
C ALA A 163 -4.80 -25.50 -0.48
N GLU A 164 -3.74 -25.13 -1.20
CA GLU A 164 -3.56 -25.46 -2.62
C GLU A 164 -3.10 -26.91 -2.82
N ALA A 165 -2.16 -27.40 -2.01
CA ALA A 165 -1.60 -28.74 -2.11
C ALA A 165 -2.56 -29.85 -1.68
N ASP A 166 -3.51 -29.55 -0.78
CA ASP A 166 -4.50 -30.50 -0.28
C ASP A 166 -5.88 -30.26 -0.91
N THR A 167 -6.34 -31.17 -1.78
CA THR A 167 -7.67 -31.09 -2.41
C THR A 167 -8.81 -31.43 -1.45
N SER A 168 -8.52 -31.98 -0.27
CA SER A 168 -9.53 -32.19 0.78
C SER A 168 -9.95 -30.89 1.47
N THR A 169 -9.08 -29.88 1.46
CA THR A 169 -9.42 -28.53 1.91
C THR A 169 -10.37 -27.89 0.90
N ALA A 170 -11.60 -27.59 1.34
CA ALA A 170 -12.61 -26.98 0.49
C ALA A 170 -12.37 -25.47 0.36
N TYR A 171 -12.99 -24.85 -0.65
CA TYR A 171 -13.01 -23.40 -0.81
C TYR A 171 -14.41 -22.82 -0.64
N LEU A 172 -14.49 -21.66 0.02
CA LEU A 172 -15.59 -20.72 -0.16
C LEU A 172 -15.15 -19.69 -1.20
N ARG A 173 -15.92 -19.55 -2.27
CA ARG A 173 -15.74 -18.55 -3.32
C ARG A 173 -16.91 -17.57 -3.30
N THR A 174 -16.63 -16.27 -3.42
CA THR A 174 -17.68 -15.26 -3.59
C THR A 174 -17.96 -14.99 -5.07
N GLU A 175 -19.20 -14.64 -5.37
CA GLU A 175 -19.63 -14.10 -6.66
C GLU A 175 -20.31 -12.74 -6.48
N GLY A 176 -20.06 -11.83 -7.41
CA GLY A 176 -20.66 -10.49 -7.47
C GLY A 176 -19.71 -9.37 -7.07
N GLU A 177 -19.91 -8.19 -7.66
CA GLU A 177 -19.13 -6.97 -7.41
C GLU A 177 -19.73 -6.14 -6.26
N ALA A 178 -19.92 -6.77 -5.09
CA ALA A 178 -20.36 -6.02 -3.92
C ALA A 178 -19.19 -5.25 -3.31
N SER A 179 -19.43 -4.01 -2.87
CA SER A 179 -18.46 -3.29 -2.04
C SER A 179 -18.36 -4.00 -0.69
N VAL A 180 -17.31 -4.79 -0.51
CA VAL A 180 -17.02 -5.48 0.76
C VAL A 180 -16.15 -4.55 1.60
N ASN A 181 -16.63 -4.21 2.79
CA ASN A 181 -15.79 -3.60 3.81
C ASN A 181 -14.77 -4.64 4.28
N LEU A 182 -13.56 -4.53 3.75
CA LEU A 182 -12.46 -5.45 3.99
C LEU A 182 -11.29 -4.69 4.60
N SER A 183 -10.80 -5.20 5.73
CA SER A 183 -9.57 -4.73 6.38
C SER A 183 -8.54 -5.84 6.31
N HIS A 184 -7.31 -5.52 5.94
CA HIS A 184 -6.18 -6.46 5.87
C HIS A 184 -4.89 -5.76 6.27
N SER A 185 -3.90 -6.50 6.76
CA SER A 185 -2.60 -5.90 7.13
C SER A 185 -1.61 -5.80 5.98
N GLY A 186 -1.92 -6.36 4.82
CA GLY A 186 -1.08 -6.27 3.63
C GLY A 186 -1.67 -6.96 2.41
N THR A 187 -1.19 -6.55 1.24
CA THR A 187 -1.55 -7.11 -0.07
C THR A 187 -0.29 -7.58 -0.79
N TYR A 188 -0.27 -8.82 -1.27
CA TYR A 188 0.90 -9.42 -1.92
C TYR A 188 0.54 -10.10 -3.23
N SER A 189 1.45 -9.99 -4.19
CA SER A 189 1.45 -10.84 -5.38
C SER A 189 2.17 -12.14 -5.06
N TYR A 190 1.45 -13.26 -5.01
CA TYR A 190 2.00 -14.59 -4.71
C TYR A 190 1.53 -15.62 -5.74
N LYS A 191 2.47 -16.26 -6.45
CA LYS A 191 2.18 -17.26 -7.51
C LYS A 191 1.13 -16.78 -8.54
N GLY A 192 1.20 -15.51 -8.93
CA GLY A 192 0.27 -14.88 -9.88
C GLY A 192 -1.10 -14.55 -9.31
N LYS A 193 -1.28 -14.59 -7.98
CA LYS A 193 -2.51 -14.26 -7.28
C LYS A 193 -2.32 -13.05 -6.38
N THR A 194 -3.38 -12.28 -6.14
CA THR A 194 -3.40 -11.26 -5.09
C THR A 194 -3.84 -11.90 -3.78
N VAL A 195 -3.02 -11.79 -2.74
CA VAL A 195 -3.29 -12.35 -1.41
C VAL A 195 -3.41 -11.21 -0.41
N PHE A 196 -4.53 -11.16 0.30
CA PHE A 196 -4.72 -10.31 1.47
C PHE A 196 -4.39 -11.12 2.73
N VAL A 197 -3.46 -10.62 3.55
CA VAL A 197 -3.02 -11.29 4.78
C VAL A 197 -3.71 -10.69 6.01
N GLN A 198 -3.86 -11.49 7.06
CA GLN A 198 -4.55 -11.12 8.30
C GLN A 198 -5.87 -10.37 8.04
N THR A 199 -6.74 -10.94 7.21
CA THR A 199 -7.96 -10.27 6.76
C THR A 199 -9.06 -10.32 7.81
N PHE A 200 -9.79 -9.22 7.95
CA PHE A 200 -10.99 -9.05 8.78
C PHE A 200 -12.12 -8.51 7.91
N THR A 201 -13.19 -9.28 7.80
CA THR A 201 -14.38 -8.86 7.05
C THR A 201 -15.61 -9.68 7.48
N GLU A 202 -16.79 -9.17 7.16
CA GLU A 202 -18.04 -9.92 7.19
C GLU A 202 -18.64 -9.92 5.78
N LEU A 203 -18.64 -11.09 5.14
CA LEU A 203 -19.19 -11.31 3.81
C LEU A 203 -20.69 -11.60 3.95
N LYS A 204 -21.54 -10.66 3.53
CA LYS A 204 -22.99 -10.81 3.57
C LYS A 204 -23.50 -11.48 2.30
N ALA A 205 -24.30 -12.54 2.46
CA ALA A 205 -24.91 -13.23 1.33
C ALA A 205 -26.17 -12.52 0.83
N ALA A 206 -26.42 -12.53 -0.48
CA ALA A 206 -27.58 -11.89 -1.11
C ALA A 206 -28.92 -12.50 -0.67
N ASP A 207 -28.92 -13.78 -0.33
CA ASP A 207 -30.08 -14.57 0.10
C ASP A 207 -30.12 -14.80 1.62
N GLY A 208 -29.32 -14.04 2.37
CA GLY A 208 -29.30 -14.02 3.82
C GLY A 208 -28.19 -14.86 4.44
N GLY A 209 -27.79 -14.45 5.64
CA GLY A 209 -26.63 -15.00 6.33
C GLY A 209 -25.34 -14.24 6.04
N SER A 210 -24.28 -14.61 6.74
CA SER A 210 -22.96 -14.01 6.57
C SER A 210 -21.84 -14.98 6.95
N VAL A 211 -20.66 -14.74 6.38
CA VAL A 211 -19.41 -15.38 6.80
C VAL A 211 -18.49 -14.32 7.37
N LYS A 212 -18.15 -14.47 8.64
CA LYS A 212 -17.14 -13.67 9.32
C LYS A 212 -15.77 -14.28 9.08
N VAL A 213 -14.83 -13.44 8.68
CA VAL A 213 -13.41 -13.76 8.54
C VAL A 213 -12.62 -12.94 9.55
N SER A 214 -11.73 -13.59 10.29
CA SER A 214 -10.93 -12.98 11.36
C SER A 214 -9.49 -13.49 11.28
N SER A 215 -8.56 -12.60 10.90
CA SER A 215 -7.13 -12.87 10.78
C SER A 215 -6.80 -14.11 9.93
N GLN A 216 -7.47 -14.25 8.79
CA GLN A 216 -7.27 -15.32 7.82
C GLN A 216 -6.80 -14.73 6.48
N PRO A 217 -5.85 -15.37 5.77
CA PRO A 217 -5.52 -14.94 4.42
C PRO A 217 -6.64 -15.26 3.43
N ILE A 218 -6.88 -14.36 2.49
CA ILE A 218 -7.86 -14.48 1.42
C ILE A 218 -7.15 -14.28 0.08
N VAL A 219 -7.50 -15.10 -0.91
CA VAL A 219 -7.09 -14.85 -2.30
C VAL A 219 -8.13 -13.96 -2.98
N SER A 220 -7.68 -12.85 -3.54
CA SER A 220 -8.50 -11.91 -4.31
C SER A 220 -8.28 -12.12 -5.81
N TYR A 221 -9.36 -12.08 -6.58
CA TYR A 221 -9.38 -12.07 -8.03
C TYR A 221 -9.98 -10.74 -8.50
N PRO A 222 -9.17 -9.68 -8.66
CA PRO A 222 -9.66 -8.34 -8.97
C PRO A 222 -10.54 -8.28 -10.24
N ASP A 223 -10.19 -9.07 -11.27
CA ASP A 223 -10.90 -9.10 -12.55
C ASP A 223 -12.36 -9.59 -12.43
N THR A 224 -12.68 -10.35 -11.38
CA THR A 224 -14.02 -10.90 -11.15
C THR A 224 -14.67 -10.41 -9.88
N GLY A 225 -13.95 -9.62 -9.06
CA GLY A 225 -14.35 -9.25 -7.71
C GLY A 225 -14.44 -10.42 -6.73
N ALA A 226 -13.95 -11.61 -7.10
CA ALA A 226 -14.11 -12.81 -6.29
C ALA A 226 -13.06 -12.92 -5.19
N TYR A 227 -13.50 -13.38 -4.03
CA TYR A 227 -12.66 -13.77 -2.90
C TYR A 227 -12.72 -15.27 -2.71
N VAL A 228 -11.57 -15.89 -2.40
CA VAL A 228 -11.46 -17.31 -2.10
C VAL A 228 -10.85 -17.50 -0.72
N ILE A 229 -11.59 -18.26 0.11
CA ILE A 229 -11.24 -18.57 1.50
C ILE A 229 -11.09 -20.09 1.62
N ALA A 230 -9.97 -20.53 2.19
CA ALA A 230 -9.75 -21.94 2.50
C ALA A 230 -10.58 -22.38 3.71
N LEU A 231 -11.28 -23.51 3.57
CA LEU A 231 -12.08 -24.16 4.60
C LEU A 231 -11.48 -25.55 4.90
N PRO A 232 -10.66 -25.68 5.97
CA PRO A 232 -10.09 -26.96 6.37
C PRO A 232 -11.16 -28.02 6.61
N SER A 233 -10.84 -29.29 6.34
CA SER A 233 -11.74 -30.42 6.63
C SER A 233 -12.23 -30.39 8.08
N GLY A 234 -13.53 -30.56 8.28
CA GLY A 234 -14.16 -30.52 9.60
C GLY A 234 -14.53 -29.12 10.12
N SER A 235 -14.15 -28.04 9.41
CA SER A 235 -14.55 -26.67 9.76
C SER A 235 -15.92 -26.26 9.22
N TYR A 236 -16.62 -27.14 8.50
CA TYR A 236 -17.91 -26.82 7.89
C TYR A 236 -18.82 -28.04 7.78
N THR A 237 -20.11 -27.76 7.62
CA THR A 237 -21.13 -28.71 7.17
C THR A 237 -21.92 -28.09 6.03
N TYR A 238 -22.39 -28.92 5.10
CA TYR A 238 -23.24 -28.48 4.00
C TYR A 238 -24.48 -29.36 3.92
N LYS A 239 -25.65 -28.76 4.04
CA LYS A 239 -26.94 -29.45 4.05
C LYS A 239 -28.03 -28.56 3.46
N ASP A 240 -28.85 -29.12 2.56
CA ASP A 240 -30.02 -28.46 1.99
C ASP A 240 -29.72 -27.05 1.39
N GLY A 241 -28.56 -26.92 0.73
CA GLY A 241 -28.10 -25.67 0.12
C GLY A 241 -27.53 -24.63 1.09
N THR A 242 -27.41 -24.96 2.37
CA THR A 242 -26.82 -24.11 3.40
C THR A 242 -25.44 -24.63 3.78
N LEU A 243 -24.44 -23.75 3.73
CA LEU A 243 -23.10 -23.95 4.26
C LEU A 243 -23.01 -23.31 5.65
N THR A 244 -22.77 -24.13 6.67
CA THR A 244 -22.49 -23.67 8.04
C THR A 244 -21.01 -23.91 8.34
N ILE A 245 -20.27 -22.84 8.68
CA ILE A 245 -18.84 -22.86 8.95
C ILE A 245 -18.62 -22.61 10.46
N THR A 246 -17.87 -23.51 11.10
CA THR A 246 -17.55 -23.48 12.52
C THR A 246 -16.04 -23.50 12.70
N GLY A 247 -15.43 -22.32 12.74
CA GLY A 247 -14.00 -22.16 13.02
C GLY A 247 -13.71 -20.82 13.69
N ASP A 248 -12.55 -20.74 14.35
CA ASP A 248 -12.15 -19.53 15.09
C ASP A 248 -11.84 -18.35 14.16
N LYS A 249 -11.29 -18.64 12.98
CA LYS A 249 -10.89 -17.64 11.98
C LYS A 249 -11.93 -17.41 10.89
N VAL A 250 -12.76 -18.41 10.60
CA VAL A 250 -13.84 -18.33 9.61
C VAL A 250 -15.06 -18.99 10.22
N SER A 251 -16.17 -18.26 10.30
CA SER A 251 -17.41 -18.79 10.86
C SER A 251 -18.62 -18.11 10.23
N GLY A 252 -19.76 -18.76 10.28
CA GLY A 252 -21.02 -18.20 9.82
C GLY A 252 -21.88 -19.21 9.10
N GLU A 253 -22.98 -18.72 8.54
CA GLU A 253 -23.92 -19.54 7.80
C GLU A 253 -24.41 -18.75 6.58
N VAL A 254 -24.35 -19.38 5.42
CA VAL A 254 -24.77 -18.80 4.14
C VAL A 254 -25.40 -19.85 3.26
N LYS A 255 -26.26 -19.41 2.34
CA LYS A 255 -26.61 -20.24 1.20
C LYS A 255 -25.44 -20.27 0.21
N ALA A 256 -25.19 -21.45 -0.32
CA ALA A 256 -24.12 -21.66 -1.28
C ALA A 256 -24.47 -22.79 -2.25
N THR A 257 -23.83 -22.79 -3.41
CA THR A 257 -23.86 -23.91 -4.35
C THR A 257 -22.56 -24.72 -4.22
N GLU A 258 -22.66 -26.03 -3.99
CA GLU A 258 -21.51 -26.93 -4.03
C GLU A 258 -21.16 -27.30 -5.47
N SER A 259 -19.88 -27.23 -5.80
CA SER A 259 -19.29 -27.69 -7.05
C SER A 259 -17.94 -28.36 -6.77
N THR A 260 -17.37 -28.99 -7.79
CA THR A 260 -16.03 -29.59 -7.71
C THR A 260 -15.14 -28.94 -8.77
N ASP A 261 -13.98 -28.46 -8.34
CA ASP A 261 -12.94 -27.85 -9.18
C ASP A 261 -11.62 -28.58 -8.92
N ASN A 262 -11.07 -29.26 -9.93
CA ASN A 262 -9.83 -30.04 -9.81
C ASN A 262 -9.81 -31.03 -8.62
N GLY A 263 -10.95 -31.68 -8.35
CA GLY A 263 -11.09 -32.63 -7.24
C GLY A 263 -11.28 -31.99 -5.86
N ARG A 264 -11.27 -30.65 -5.76
CA ARG A 264 -11.58 -29.88 -4.56
C ARG A 264 -13.05 -29.47 -4.54
N LYS A 265 -13.67 -29.53 -3.36
CA LYS A 265 -14.99 -28.94 -3.14
C LYS A 265 -14.93 -27.42 -3.12
N VAL A 266 -15.81 -26.77 -3.88
CA VAL A 266 -15.95 -25.32 -3.92
C VAL A 266 -17.41 -24.97 -3.62
N PHE A 267 -17.62 -24.23 -2.55
CA PHE A 267 -18.89 -23.62 -2.20
C PHE A 267 -18.89 -22.19 -2.73
N THR A 268 -19.88 -21.86 -3.54
CA THR A 268 -20.00 -20.50 -4.09
C THR A 268 -21.16 -19.78 -3.42
N MET A 269 -20.87 -18.62 -2.82
CA MET A 269 -21.87 -17.72 -2.25
C MET A 269 -22.01 -16.45 -3.10
N LYS A 270 -23.21 -15.91 -3.23
CA LYS A 270 -23.45 -14.62 -3.89
C LYS A 270 -23.42 -13.50 -2.86
N LEU A 271 -22.64 -12.46 -3.10
CA LEU A 271 -22.57 -11.30 -2.22
C LEU A 271 -23.82 -10.43 -2.36
N ALA A 272 -24.30 -9.90 -1.24
CA ALA A 272 -25.35 -8.89 -1.24
C ALA A 272 -24.83 -7.58 -1.86
N SER A 273 -25.57 -7.02 -2.82
CA SER A 273 -25.28 -5.67 -3.32
C SER A 273 -25.43 -4.66 -2.19
N SER A 274 -24.43 -3.80 -2.03
CA SER A 274 -24.42 -2.66 -1.10
C SER A 274 -25.41 -1.58 -1.53
#